data_AF-A0A7C6Z1Y0-F1
#
_entry.id   AF-A0A7C6Z1Y0-F1
#
_cell.length_a   1.000
_cell.length_b   1.000
_cell.length_c   1.000
_cell.angle_alpha   90.00
_cell.angle_beta   90.00
_cell.angle_gamma   90.00
#
_symmetry.space_group_name_H-M   'P 1'
#
loop_
_entity.id
_entity.type
_entity.pdbx_description
1 polymer ?
#
loop_
_entity_poly.entity_id
_entity_poly.type
_entity_poly.pdbx_seq_one_letter_code
_entity_poly.pdbx_strand_id
1 'polypeptide(L)'
;VTLLADPRDGLEKIVEERDGLLNSNNNLKEEIDKANRAIDDLAINENRLKEALAASRQKKESIEEEIKDFERKFAKINKEISMYEIDDDVYSNKTMESLNALKLKMDNSLRDVLFRYREFLNRKNLHKDSEYYIPDAEIKKVYDLLVERGIRCIPGSLWLRNQREDLKEAFLHKNPLLSYSIVIEKRELEKIMNGEGTLLKEVRDLVESYPVTFVVDCEQGILTLDNEDMPKSGIDRLGAMEAYVVYSKNNSLALNTELFKQYLKDIDQRILGLDSECEGIKKDVEKITGLIERCQEFVSSYPKGYIKELKGRRDALLDDIKNHEDNIQSIQERRDFIHKSKIENQKIIEANEGQIKEKEQDIDNLKEYMKLRAKISELAGHCKTEQQRLNKTEKEKKEIEERIDSVSKEIEDARYNLREYSRTSDEKKKLFDGISARLTITEPVMHITGTLDEILSKARGLETSMDDSGIDQVRNLIENWVETEKRGLNQIRSKGFTEADFEGKAIHFNDEMLEEERKQLDSLKKDKKGLDENERRLFGEIKELGGKTEQLEKDILNKYKNPPCFVHTFQRV
;
A
#
# COMPACT_ATOMS: atom_id res chain seq x y z
N VAL A 1 -7.80 18.64 -36.81
CA VAL A 1 -7.12 19.61 -37.71
C VAL A 1 -6.04 18.93 -38.58
N THR A 2 -5.85 17.61 -38.48
CA THR A 2 -4.84 16.81 -39.19
C THR A 2 -5.11 16.51 -40.67
N LEU A 3 -6.28 16.89 -41.21
CA LEU A 3 -6.63 16.71 -42.63
C LEU A 3 -5.98 17.72 -43.60
N LEU A 4 -5.13 18.64 -43.09
CA LEU A 4 -4.50 19.72 -43.87
C LEU A 4 -2.99 19.54 -44.11
N ALA A 5 -2.37 18.50 -43.56
CA ALA A 5 -0.94 18.20 -43.77
C ALA A 5 -0.75 17.06 -44.78
N ASP A 6 0.45 16.95 -45.36
CA ASP A 6 0.81 15.81 -46.22
C ASP A 6 0.54 14.49 -45.45
N PRO A 7 -0.14 13.49 -46.05
CA PRO A 7 -0.45 12.22 -45.38
C PRO A 7 0.73 11.54 -44.68
N ARG A 8 1.96 11.77 -45.15
CA ARG A 8 3.19 11.28 -44.50
C ARG A 8 3.48 11.97 -43.17
N ASP A 9 3.45 13.31 -43.16
CA ASP A 9 3.67 14.10 -41.95
C ASP A 9 2.57 13.86 -40.91
N GLY A 10 1.34 13.63 -41.37
CA GLY A 10 0.22 13.25 -40.51
C GLY A 10 0.42 11.87 -39.86
N LEU A 11 0.94 10.90 -40.60
CA LEU A 11 1.25 9.57 -40.09
C LEU A 11 2.37 9.61 -39.04
N GLU A 12 3.44 10.36 -39.31
CA GLU A 12 4.59 10.48 -38.41
C GLU A 12 4.17 11.10 -37.06
N LYS A 13 3.38 12.18 -37.08
CA LYS A 13 2.84 12.79 -35.86
C LYS A 13 1.98 11.86 -35.02
N ILE A 14 1.09 11.08 -35.66
CA ILE A 14 0.22 10.14 -34.92
C ILE A 14 1.05 9.01 -34.31
N VAL A 15 2.09 8.56 -35.00
CA VAL A 15 3.05 7.57 -34.47
C VAL A 15 3.81 8.13 -33.27
N GLU A 16 4.32 9.36 -33.35
CA GLU A 16 5.00 10.03 -32.23
C GLU A 16 4.07 10.22 -31.02
N GLU A 17 2.82 10.64 -31.25
CA GLU A 17 1.81 10.77 -30.19
C GLU A 17 1.52 9.44 -29.50
N ARG A 18 1.35 8.35 -30.28
CA ARG A 18 1.16 6.99 -29.74
C ARG A 18 2.36 6.54 -28.90
N ASP A 19 3.58 6.77 -29.39
CA ASP A 19 4.80 6.36 -28.70
C ASP A 19 5.03 7.18 -27.42
N GLY A 20 4.64 8.47 -27.43
CA GLY A 20 4.58 9.31 -26.24
C GLY A 20 3.63 8.75 -25.18
N LEU A 21 2.43 8.32 -25.57
CA LEU A 21 1.47 7.67 -24.67
C LEU A 21 1.97 6.33 -24.13
N LEU A 22 2.63 5.51 -24.96
CA LEU A 22 3.24 4.24 -24.53
C LEU A 22 4.33 4.47 -23.47
N ASN A 23 5.21 5.44 -23.69
CA ASN A 23 6.25 5.80 -22.72
C ASN A 23 5.65 6.33 -21.41
N SER A 24 4.60 7.16 -21.50
CA SER A 24 3.85 7.63 -20.32
C SER A 24 3.27 6.47 -19.51
N ASN A 25 2.65 5.49 -20.19
CA ASN A 25 2.11 4.29 -19.54
C ASN A 25 3.20 3.45 -18.87
N ASN A 26 4.36 3.29 -19.49
CA ASN A 26 5.48 2.56 -18.89
C ASN A 26 5.97 3.25 -17.61
N ASN A 27 6.12 4.57 -17.63
CA ASN A 27 6.52 5.34 -16.45
C ASN A 27 5.49 5.21 -15.31
N LEU A 28 4.19 5.33 -15.62
CA LEU A 28 3.13 5.15 -14.63
C LEU A 28 3.09 3.73 -14.06
N LYS A 29 3.36 2.70 -14.88
CA LYS A 29 3.49 1.30 -14.41
C LYS A 29 4.67 1.15 -13.44
N GLU A 30 5.82 1.74 -13.73
CA GLU A 30 6.96 1.75 -12.81
C GLU A 30 6.65 2.48 -11.50
N GLU A 31 5.90 3.58 -11.54
CA GLU A 31 5.43 4.27 -10.33
C GLU A 31 4.48 3.40 -9.50
N ILE A 32 3.57 2.67 -10.14
CA ILE A 32 2.68 1.71 -9.47
C ILE A 32 3.50 0.60 -8.79
N ASP A 33 4.54 0.08 -9.46
CA ASP A 33 5.41 -0.94 -8.87
C ASP A 33 6.21 -0.40 -7.68
N LYS A 34 6.73 0.83 -7.76
CA LYS A 34 7.37 1.51 -6.62
C LYS A 34 6.38 1.72 -5.47
N ALA A 35 5.14 2.11 -5.78
CA ALA A 35 4.07 2.26 -4.79
C ALA A 35 3.72 0.92 -4.12
N ASN A 36 3.67 -0.19 -4.85
CA ASN A 36 3.43 -1.52 -4.28
C ASN A 36 4.53 -1.91 -3.28
N ARG A 37 5.81 -1.72 -3.64
CA ARG A 37 6.93 -1.99 -2.73
C ARG A 37 6.85 -1.13 -1.47
N ALA A 38 6.52 0.16 -1.62
CA ALA A 38 6.34 1.06 -0.48
C ALA A 38 5.19 0.62 0.44
N ILE A 39 4.08 0.09 -0.12
CA ILE A 39 2.98 -0.47 0.67
C ILE A 39 3.43 -1.70 1.46
N ASP A 40 4.21 -2.59 0.84
CA ASP A 40 4.73 -3.79 1.51
C ASP A 40 5.70 -3.42 2.66
N ASP A 41 6.59 -2.47 2.43
CA ASP A 41 7.51 -1.95 3.47
C ASP A 41 6.74 -1.31 4.64
N LEU A 42 5.69 -0.53 4.33
CA LEU A 42 4.80 0.05 5.34
C LEU A 42 4.05 -1.04 6.12
N ALA A 43 3.61 -2.11 5.48
CA ALA A 43 2.94 -3.23 6.15
C ALA A 43 3.88 -3.98 7.11
N ILE A 44 5.14 -4.19 6.71
CA ILE A 44 6.16 -4.78 7.59
C ILE A 44 6.40 -3.89 8.81
N ASN A 45 6.53 -2.58 8.60
CA ASN A 45 6.74 -1.62 9.68
C ASN A 45 5.50 -1.52 10.61
N GLU A 46 4.29 -1.56 10.06
CA GLU A 46 3.05 -1.59 10.82
C GLU A 46 2.99 -2.82 11.74
N ASN A 47 3.36 -4.00 11.23
CA ASN A 47 3.39 -5.23 12.02
C ASN A 47 4.43 -5.16 13.16
N ARG A 48 5.64 -4.68 12.88
CA ARG A 48 6.67 -4.48 13.91
C ARG A 48 6.21 -3.51 15.01
N LEU A 49 5.54 -2.42 14.64
CA LEU A 49 4.98 -1.48 15.60
C LEU A 49 3.84 -2.09 16.42
N LYS A 50 2.97 -2.91 15.81
CA LYS A 50 1.92 -3.64 16.53
C LYS A 50 2.50 -4.63 17.55
N GLU A 51 3.56 -5.34 17.20
CA GLU A 51 4.28 -6.23 18.13
C GLU A 51 4.90 -5.44 19.29
N ALA A 52 5.58 -4.33 18.99
CA ALA A 52 6.15 -3.44 20.00
C ALA A 52 5.07 -2.87 20.94
N LEU A 53 3.94 -2.44 20.39
CA LEU A 53 2.78 -1.94 21.12
C LEU A 53 2.19 -3.02 22.04
N ALA A 54 2.05 -4.25 21.56
CA ALA A 54 1.58 -5.37 22.37
C ALA A 54 2.54 -5.66 23.54
N ALA A 55 3.85 -5.66 23.28
CA ALA A 55 4.87 -5.83 24.32
C ALA A 55 4.84 -4.70 25.37
N SER A 56 4.68 -3.45 24.94
CA SER A 56 4.56 -2.30 25.85
C SER A 56 3.28 -2.36 26.69
N ARG A 57 2.14 -2.79 26.11
CA ARG A 57 0.89 -3.01 26.85
C ARG A 57 1.03 -4.10 27.91
N GLN A 58 1.66 -5.23 27.57
CA GLN A 58 1.89 -6.30 28.53
C GLN A 58 2.80 -5.84 29.69
N LYS A 59 3.89 -5.12 29.39
CA LYS A 59 4.76 -4.54 30.43
C LYS A 59 4.02 -3.56 31.32
N LYS A 60 3.15 -2.73 30.74
CA LYS A 60 2.30 -1.79 31.49
C LYS A 60 1.38 -2.55 32.46
N GLU A 61 0.70 -3.59 32.00
CA GLU A 61 -0.19 -4.42 32.83
C GLU A 61 0.58 -5.06 34.00
N SER A 62 1.76 -5.63 33.73
CA SER A 62 2.63 -6.19 34.78
C SER A 62 3.00 -5.15 35.84
N ILE A 63 3.38 -3.93 35.43
CA ILE A 63 3.71 -2.85 36.37
C ILE A 63 2.48 -2.39 37.14
N GLU A 64 1.30 -2.34 36.52
CA GLU A 64 0.05 -2.01 37.22
C GLU A 64 -0.33 -3.07 38.27
N GLU A 65 -0.09 -4.35 38.00
CA GLU A 65 -0.25 -5.42 38.99
C GLU A 65 0.74 -5.27 40.14
N GLU A 66 2.02 -5.01 39.86
CA GLU A 66 3.03 -4.75 40.89
C GLU A 66 2.67 -3.55 41.78
N ILE A 67 2.16 -2.47 41.19
CA ILE A 67 1.67 -1.28 41.91
C ILE A 67 0.52 -1.66 42.84
N LYS A 68 -0.47 -2.42 42.35
CA LYS A 68 -1.63 -2.86 43.16
C LYS A 68 -1.20 -3.77 44.31
N ASP A 69 -0.26 -4.68 44.07
CA ASP A 69 0.26 -5.57 45.11
C ASP A 69 1.05 -4.81 46.17
N PHE A 70 1.85 -3.82 45.76
CA PHE A 70 2.50 -2.90 46.68
C PHE A 70 1.47 -2.14 47.54
N GLU A 71 0.47 -1.51 46.91
CA GLU A 71 -0.57 -0.74 47.62
C GLU A 71 -1.34 -1.61 48.62
N ARG A 72 -1.64 -2.86 48.27
CA ARG A 72 -2.29 -3.83 49.16
C ARG A 72 -1.40 -4.15 50.37
N LYS A 73 -0.11 -4.45 50.15
CA LYS A 73 0.84 -4.75 51.24
C LYS A 73 1.07 -3.54 52.14
N PHE A 74 1.23 -2.36 51.55
CA PHE A 74 1.39 -1.09 52.26
C PHE A 74 0.18 -0.80 53.16
N ALA A 75 -1.04 -0.91 52.62
CA ALA A 75 -2.27 -0.71 53.39
C ALA A 75 -2.41 -1.72 54.54
N LYS A 76 -2.04 -3.00 54.30
CA LYS A 76 -2.08 -4.04 55.33
C LYS A 76 -1.16 -3.70 56.52
N ILE A 77 0.09 -3.35 56.25
CA ILE A 77 1.07 -3.03 57.31
C ILE A 77 0.67 -1.76 58.06
N ASN A 78 0.26 -0.70 57.35
CA ASN A 78 -0.19 0.52 58.01
C ASN A 78 -1.46 0.31 58.84
N LYS A 79 -2.36 -0.58 58.42
CA LYS A 79 -3.52 -0.97 59.24
C LYS A 79 -3.07 -1.67 60.54
N GLU A 80 -2.11 -2.58 60.46
CA GLU A 80 -1.55 -3.24 61.65
C GLU A 80 -0.84 -2.23 62.59
N ILE A 81 -0.13 -1.24 62.04
CA ILE A 81 0.46 -0.14 62.82
C ILE A 81 -0.62 0.70 63.51
N SER A 82 -1.69 1.06 62.80
CA SER A 82 -2.78 1.88 63.34
C SER A 82 -3.56 1.21 64.49
N MET A 83 -3.54 -0.13 64.58
CA MET A 83 -4.14 -0.86 65.71
C MET A 83 -3.44 -0.55 67.04
N TYR A 84 -2.22 -0.01 67.00
CA TYR A 84 -1.46 0.44 68.16
C TYR A 84 -1.49 1.97 68.34
N GLU A 85 -2.46 2.66 67.74
CA GLU A 85 -2.67 4.12 67.87
C GLU A 85 -1.47 4.95 67.36
N ILE A 86 -0.77 4.44 66.35
CA ILE A 86 0.30 5.15 65.66
C ILE A 86 -0.25 5.69 64.33
N ASP A 87 -0.31 7.01 64.19
CA ASP A 87 -0.91 7.71 63.04
C ASP A 87 0.02 7.79 61.81
N ASP A 88 1.33 7.61 62.00
CA ASP A 88 2.34 7.71 60.95
C ASP A 88 2.47 6.40 60.13
N ASP A 89 3.01 6.50 58.90
CA ASP A 89 3.20 5.35 58.01
C ASP A 89 4.46 4.52 58.33
N VAL A 90 4.57 3.34 57.71
CA VAL A 90 5.74 2.44 57.84
C VAL A 90 7.08 3.07 57.43
N TYR A 91 7.09 4.14 56.63
CA TYR A 91 8.30 4.84 56.20
C TYR A 91 8.70 6.00 57.13
N SER A 92 7.89 6.31 58.15
CA SER A 92 8.21 7.32 59.15
C SER A 92 9.12 6.74 60.22
N ASN A 93 10.23 7.44 60.51
CA ASN A 93 11.12 7.07 61.61
C ASN A 93 10.37 7.07 62.96
N LYS A 94 9.38 7.95 63.11
CA LYS A 94 8.54 8.05 64.32
C LYS A 94 7.75 6.77 64.56
N THR A 95 7.29 6.09 63.51
CA THR A 95 6.56 4.82 63.62
C THR A 95 7.43 3.75 64.25
N MET A 96 8.66 3.60 63.77
CA MET A 96 9.62 2.65 64.33
C MET A 96 10.02 3.01 65.76
N GLU A 97 10.24 4.29 66.06
CA GLU A 97 10.50 4.77 67.42
C GLU A 97 9.34 4.47 68.37
N SER A 98 8.09 4.67 67.91
CA SER A 98 6.88 4.45 68.69
C SER A 98 6.63 2.96 68.96
N LEU A 99 6.82 2.10 67.96
CA LEU A 99 6.76 0.64 68.13
C LEU A 99 7.84 0.13 69.08
N ASN A 100 9.07 0.64 68.99
CA ASN A 100 10.14 0.30 69.92
C ASN A 100 9.84 0.80 71.34
N ALA A 101 9.26 1.98 71.50
CA ALA A 101 8.84 2.51 72.79
C ALA A 101 7.70 1.67 73.40
N LEU A 102 6.73 1.22 72.60
CA LEU A 102 5.68 0.29 73.03
C LEU A 102 6.26 -1.05 73.48
N LYS A 103 7.19 -1.61 72.69
CA LYS A 103 7.91 -2.83 73.07
C LYS A 103 8.62 -2.66 74.41
N LEU A 104 9.38 -1.58 74.58
CA LEU A 104 10.11 -1.29 75.82
C LEU A 104 9.17 -1.13 77.03
N LYS A 105 8.01 -0.48 76.85
CA LYS A 105 6.98 -0.36 77.89
C LYS A 105 6.45 -1.74 78.30
N MET A 106 6.16 -2.61 77.34
CA MET A 106 5.68 -3.96 77.60
C MET A 106 6.77 -4.84 78.24
N ASP A 107 8.02 -4.73 77.81
CA ASP A 107 9.16 -5.44 78.40
C ASP A 107 9.40 -5.00 79.86
N ASN A 108 9.27 -3.71 80.16
CA ASN A 108 9.35 -3.21 81.54
C ASN A 108 8.19 -3.73 82.39
N SER A 109 6.96 -3.73 81.87
CA SER A 109 5.80 -4.32 82.54
C SER A 109 6.02 -5.81 82.83
N LEU A 110 6.51 -6.57 81.84
CA LEU A 110 6.84 -7.98 82.00
C LEU A 110 7.87 -8.19 83.11
N ARG A 111 8.91 -7.34 83.18
CA ARG A 111 9.94 -7.41 84.21
C ARG A 111 9.36 -7.19 85.61
N ASP A 112 8.44 -6.25 85.77
CA ASP A 112 7.79 -5.95 87.05
C ASP A 112 6.89 -7.12 87.50
N VAL A 113 6.10 -7.68 86.58
CA VAL A 113 5.24 -8.86 86.87
C VAL A 113 6.10 -10.08 87.19
N LEU A 114 7.19 -10.31 86.45
CA LEU A 114 8.15 -11.39 86.73
C LEU A 114 8.84 -11.23 88.08
N PHE A 115 9.13 -10.01 88.51
CA PHE A 115 9.70 -9.75 89.83
C PHE A 115 8.72 -10.15 90.93
N ARG A 116 7.45 -9.73 90.83
CA ARG A 116 6.39 -10.12 91.78
C ARG A 116 6.16 -11.64 91.77
N TYR A 117 6.14 -12.25 90.59
CA TYR A 117 6.00 -13.70 90.43
C TYR A 117 7.11 -14.45 91.17
N ARG A 118 8.38 -14.04 91.00
CA ARG A 118 9.53 -14.62 91.72
C ARG A 118 9.46 -14.40 93.23
N GLU A 119 9.00 -13.24 93.67
CA GLU A 119 8.81 -12.94 95.10
C GLU A 119 7.80 -13.92 95.74
N PHE A 120 6.64 -14.13 95.10
CA PHE A 120 5.64 -15.08 95.60
C PHE A 120 6.11 -16.54 95.53
N LEU A 121 6.87 -16.93 94.50
CA LEU A 121 7.51 -18.25 94.45
C LEU A 121 8.51 -18.46 95.59
N ASN A 122 9.34 -17.46 95.90
CA ASN A 122 10.29 -17.54 97.01
C ASN A 122 9.56 -17.66 98.35
N ARG A 123 8.48 -16.88 98.56
CA ARG A 123 7.60 -17.02 99.73
C ARG A 123 7.01 -18.42 99.83
N LYS A 124 6.48 -18.97 98.74
CA LYS A 124 5.94 -20.34 98.71
C LYS A 124 7.00 -21.38 99.07
N ASN A 125 8.20 -21.27 98.50
CA ASN A 125 9.29 -22.21 98.74
C ASN A 125 9.79 -22.18 100.19
N LEU A 126 9.79 -21.01 100.84
CA LEU A 126 10.10 -20.88 102.27
C LEU A 126 9.13 -21.65 103.18
N HIS A 127 7.94 -22.00 102.70
CA HIS A 127 6.91 -22.69 103.47
C HIS A 127 6.72 -24.17 103.08
N LYS A 128 7.47 -24.68 102.09
CA LYS A 128 7.24 -26.00 101.51
C LYS A 128 7.72 -27.16 102.40
N ASP A 129 8.70 -26.91 103.29
CA ASP A 129 9.40 -27.95 104.06
C ASP A 129 9.45 -27.70 105.59
N SER A 130 8.69 -26.73 106.13
CA SER A 130 8.76 -26.36 107.56
C SER A 130 7.40 -26.44 108.24
N GLU A 131 7.22 -27.42 109.14
CA GLU A 131 5.99 -27.56 109.93
C GLU A 131 5.86 -26.47 111.02
N TYR A 132 6.95 -26.03 111.66
CA TYR A 132 7.02 -24.79 112.45
C TYR A 132 8.49 -24.36 112.55
N TYR A 133 8.93 -23.38 111.75
CA TYR A 133 10.29 -22.82 111.79
C TYR A 133 10.20 -21.32 112.08
N ILE A 134 10.86 -20.84 113.14
CA ILE A 134 11.12 -19.41 113.33
C ILE A 134 12.31 -19.07 112.44
N PRO A 135 12.16 -18.24 111.39
CA PRO A 135 13.28 -17.95 110.51
C PRO A 135 14.42 -17.24 111.26
N ASP A 136 15.66 -17.69 111.07
CA ASP A 136 16.88 -16.96 111.51
C ASP A 136 16.86 -15.47 111.10
N ALA A 137 16.15 -15.14 110.02
CA ALA A 137 15.93 -13.78 109.56
C ALA A 137 15.16 -12.91 110.58
N GLU A 138 14.17 -13.44 111.28
CA GLU A 138 13.41 -12.69 112.30
C GLU A 138 14.23 -12.49 113.57
N ILE A 139 14.98 -13.52 114.00
CA ILE A 139 15.96 -13.41 115.09
C ILE A 139 17.00 -12.34 114.73
N LYS A 140 17.49 -12.33 113.49
CA LYS A 140 18.46 -11.34 113.03
C LYS A 140 17.88 -9.92 113.00
N LYS A 141 16.67 -9.71 112.49
CA LYS A 141 16.02 -8.38 112.50
C LYS A 141 15.86 -7.82 113.92
N VAL A 142 15.41 -8.67 114.86
CA VAL A 142 15.26 -8.27 116.26
C VAL A 142 16.63 -7.99 116.89
N TYR A 143 17.63 -8.83 116.63
CA TYR A 143 19.01 -8.62 117.07
C TYR A 143 19.59 -7.30 116.53
N ASP A 144 19.48 -7.04 115.23
CA ASP A 144 19.99 -5.83 114.59
C ASP A 144 19.31 -4.57 115.20
N LEU A 145 17.99 -4.60 115.43
CA LEU A 145 17.28 -3.51 116.11
C LEU A 145 17.78 -3.31 117.56
N LEU A 146 17.94 -4.38 118.33
CA LEU A 146 18.42 -4.27 119.72
C LEU A 146 19.83 -3.69 119.78
N VAL A 147 20.72 -4.11 118.87
CA VAL A 147 22.08 -3.55 118.74
C VAL A 147 22.05 -2.07 118.33
N GLU A 148 21.23 -1.69 117.34
CA GLU A 148 21.05 -0.28 116.91
C GLU A 148 20.59 0.61 118.07
N ARG A 149 19.79 0.07 118.98
CA ARG A 149 19.26 0.76 120.16
C ARG A 149 20.21 0.69 121.37
N GLY A 150 21.42 0.14 121.20
CA GLY A 150 22.47 0.11 122.21
C GLY A 150 22.28 -0.96 123.29
N ILE A 151 21.43 -1.96 123.04
CA ILE A 151 21.18 -3.07 123.96
C ILE A 151 22.22 -4.16 123.73
N ARG A 152 22.83 -4.64 124.82
CA ARG A 152 23.80 -5.74 124.73
C ARG A 152 23.07 -7.07 124.65
N CYS A 153 23.17 -7.69 123.49
CA CYS A 153 22.60 -9.00 123.22
C CYS A 153 23.50 -9.80 122.28
N ILE A 154 23.40 -11.13 122.29
CA ILE A 154 24.13 -12.02 121.39
C ILE A 154 23.16 -13.10 120.91
N PRO A 155 23.11 -13.44 119.61
CA PRO A 155 22.32 -14.58 119.14
C PRO A 155 22.79 -15.86 119.83
N GLY A 156 21.86 -16.68 120.31
CA GLY A 156 22.19 -17.84 121.14
C GLY A 156 22.99 -18.91 120.41
N SER A 157 22.88 -19.02 119.08
CA SER A 157 23.78 -19.81 118.24
C SER A 157 25.24 -19.33 118.28
N LEU A 158 25.47 -18.01 118.30
CA LEU A 158 26.79 -17.41 118.46
C LEU A 158 27.30 -17.52 119.91
N TRP A 159 26.42 -17.36 120.89
CA TRP A 159 26.76 -17.57 122.30
C TRP A 159 27.23 -19.02 122.53
N LEU A 160 26.49 -20.01 122.03
CA LEU A 160 26.85 -21.43 122.08
C LEU A 160 28.19 -21.73 121.41
N ARG A 161 28.49 -21.07 120.28
CA ARG A 161 29.78 -21.23 119.58
C ARG A 161 30.97 -20.80 120.45
N ASN A 162 30.78 -19.77 121.28
CA ASN A 162 31.81 -19.23 122.17
C ASN A 162 31.99 -20.04 123.46
N GLN A 163 31.12 -21.02 123.73
CA GLN A 163 31.26 -21.93 124.88
C GLN A 163 32.18 -23.12 124.59
N ARG A 164 32.74 -23.71 125.64
CA ARG A 164 33.54 -24.93 125.53
C ARG A 164 32.70 -26.12 125.06
N GLU A 165 33.28 -26.95 124.20
CA GLU A 165 32.57 -28.01 123.45
C GLU A 165 31.97 -29.10 124.35
N ASP A 166 32.64 -29.40 125.47
CA ASP A 166 32.21 -30.30 126.54
C ASP A 166 30.96 -29.83 127.30
N LEU A 167 30.65 -28.54 127.28
CA LEU A 167 29.50 -27.96 127.97
C LEU A 167 28.31 -27.65 127.06
N LYS A 168 28.50 -27.63 125.74
CA LYS A 168 27.46 -27.26 124.76
C LYS A 168 26.24 -28.17 124.82
N GLU A 169 26.46 -29.48 124.89
CA GLU A 169 25.38 -30.47 124.96
C GLU A 169 24.59 -30.33 126.27
N ALA A 170 25.28 -30.06 127.38
CA ALA A 170 24.64 -29.78 128.67
C ALA A 170 23.82 -28.48 128.64
N PHE A 171 24.30 -27.43 127.97
CA PHE A 171 23.55 -26.18 127.81
C PHE A 171 22.32 -26.35 126.90
N LEU A 172 22.42 -27.13 125.83
CA LEU A 172 21.30 -27.44 124.93
C LEU A 172 20.26 -28.35 125.57
N HIS A 173 20.68 -29.35 126.35
CA HIS A 173 19.76 -30.16 127.16
C HIS A 173 19.02 -29.31 128.19
N LYS A 174 19.73 -28.33 128.79
CA LYS A 174 19.11 -27.40 129.73
C LYS A 174 18.18 -26.42 129.03
N ASN A 175 18.54 -25.86 127.88
CA ASN A 175 17.72 -24.92 127.11
C ASN A 175 17.69 -25.32 125.62
N PRO A 176 16.70 -26.12 125.18
CA PRO A 176 16.60 -26.55 123.79
C PRO A 176 16.41 -25.41 122.78
N LEU A 177 15.85 -24.28 123.23
CA LEU A 177 15.61 -23.09 122.40
C LEU A 177 16.82 -22.17 122.26
N LEU A 178 17.93 -22.47 122.93
CA LEU A 178 19.11 -21.60 122.98
C LEU A 178 19.73 -21.35 121.61
N SER A 179 19.67 -22.32 120.69
CA SER A 179 20.15 -22.13 119.32
C SER A 179 19.30 -21.16 118.50
N TYR A 180 18.05 -20.91 118.91
CA TYR A 180 17.05 -20.10 118.21
C TYR A 180 16.56 -18.92 119.05
N SER A 181 17.41 -18.42 119.95
CA SER A 181 17.09 -17.30 120.84
C SER A 181 18.10 -16.17 120.73
N ILE A 182 17.81 -15.04 121.37
CA ILE A 182 18.77 -13.97 121.63
C ILE A 182 19.09 -14.02 123.12
N VAL A 183 20.38 -14.15 123.44
CA VAL A 183 20.89 -14.13 124.82
C VAL A 183 21.11 -12.68 125.24
N ILE A 184 20.51 -12.27 126.37
CA ILE A 184 20.47 -10.89 126.86
C ILE A 184 20.74 -10.88 128.36
N GLU A 185 21.45 -9.89 128.89
CA GLU A 185 21.60 -9.74 130.35
C GLU A 185 20.29 -9.30 131.02
N LYS A 186 20.05 -9.71 132.27
CA LYS A 186 18.81 -9.41 133.01
C LYS A 186 18.48 -7.90 133.05
N ARG A 187 19.50 -7.07 133.28
CA ARG A 187 19.37 -5.60 133.32
C ARG A 187 18.96 -5.00 131.97
N GLU A 188 19.42 -5.61 130.88
CA GLU A 188 19.11 -5.18 129.51
C GLU A 188 17.70 -5.63 129.11
N LEU A 189 17.27 -6.83 129.53
CA LEU A 189 15.88 -7.26 129.38
C LEU A 189 14.91 -6.33 130.13
N GLU A 190 15.26 -5.92 131.35
CA GLU A 190 14.46 -4.94 132.10
C GLU A 190 14.37 -3.59 131.38
N LYS A 191 15.40 -3.15 130.64
CA LYS A 191 15.30 -1.94 129.79
C LYS A 191 14.35 -2.13 128.62
N ILE A 192 14.28 -3.32 128.03
CA ILE A 192 13.30 -3.63 126.97
C ILE A 192 11.88 -3.59 127.53
N MET A 193 11.67 -4.16 128.72
CA MET A 193 10.36 -4.27 129.37
C MET A 193 9.88 -2.97 130.01
N ASN A 194 10.77 -2.19 130.64
CA ASN A 194 10.47 -0.98 131.41
C ASN A 194 10.81 0.33 130.66
N GLY A 195 11.45 0.25 129.50
CA GLY A 195 11.76 1.42 128.67
C GLY A 195 10.48 2.13 128.23
N GLU A 196 10.55 3.45 127.99
CA GLU A 196 9.42 4.33 127.65
C GLU A 196 8.61 3.88 126.41
N GLY A 197 7.77 2.84 126.52
CA GLY A 197 6.69 2.42 125.62
C GLY A 197 6.98 2.17 124.12
N THR A 198 8.14 2.57 123.59
CA THR A 198 8.46 2.63 122.16
C THR A 198 9.24 1.41 121.70
N LEU A 199 10.30 1.03 122.43
CA LEU A 199 11.15 -0.11 122.05
C LEU A 199 10.37 -1.44 122.07
N LEU A 200 9.60 -1.71 123.13
CA LEU A 200 8.77 -2.92 123.20
C LEU A 200 7.75 -2.98 122.05
N LYS A 201 7.22 -1.84 121.62
CA LYS A 201 6.29 -1.75 120.50
C LYS A 201 6.98 -2.04 119.17
N GLU A 202 8.15 -1.45 118.93
CA GLU A 202 8.98 -1.71 117.73
C GLU A 202 9.38 -3.17 117.60
N VAL A 203 9.80 -3.80 118.71
CA VAL A 203 10.13 -5.24 118.73
C VAL A 203 8.87 -6.06 118.43
N ARG A 204 7.69 -5.68 118.94
CA ARG A 204 6.42 -6.40 118.64
C ARG A 204 5.96 -6.24 117.21
N ASP A 205 6.18 -5.08 116.59
CA ASP A 205 5.85 -4.83 115.19
C ASP A 205 6.74 -5.64 114.23
N LEU A 206 8.01 -5.91 114.61
CA LEU A 206 8.89 -6.80 113.86
C LEU A 206 8.51 -8.28 113.99
N VAL A 207 8.00 -8.68 115.16
CA VAL A 207 7.66 -10.07 115.53
C VAL A 207 6.20 -10.38 115.16
N GLU A 208 5.66 -9.74 114.12
CA GLU A 208 4.25 -9.85 113.68
C GLU A 208 3.92 -11.18 113.01
N SER A 209 4.92 -11.84 112.41
CA SER A 209 4.74 -13.09 111.64
C SER A 209 5.17 -14.35 112.41
N TYR A 210 6.20 -14.26 113.26
CA TYR A 210 6.75 -15.38 114.02
C TYR A 210 7.26 -14.89 115.39
N PRO A 211 7.06 -15.64 116.49
CA PRO A 211 7.56 -15.28 117.82
C PRO A 211 9.09 -15.39 117.91
N VAL A 212 9.73 -14.55 118.73
CA VAL A 212 11.18 -14.58 118.98
C VAL A 212 11.45 -14.81 120.47
N THR A 213 12.43 -15.66 120.79
CA THR A 213 12.76 -16.04 122.18
C THR A 213 14.00 -15.28 122.68
N PHE A 214 13.92 -14.74 123.88
CA PHE A 214 15.04 -14.18 124.65
C PHE A 214 15.44 -15.14 125.78
N VAL A 215 16.74 -15.34 125.98
CA VAL A 215 17.29 -16.13 127.10
C VAL A 215 18.16 -15.22 127.96
N VAL A 216 17.96 -15.24 129.28
CA VAL A 216 18.71 -14.35 130.18
C VAL A 216 20.07 -14.96 130.56
N ASP A 217 21.15 -14.17 130.42
CA ASP A 217 22.50 -14.54 130.89
C ASP A 217 22.68 -14.11 132.36
N CYS A 218 22.78 -15.07 133.29
CA CYS A 218 22.94 -14.83 134.73
C CYS A 218 23.91 -15.82 135.40
N GLU A 219 24.71 -15.34 136.37
CA GLU A 219 25.80 -16.09 137.04
C GLU A 219 25.33 -17.32 137.84
N GLN A 220 24.02 -17.44 138.11
CA GLN A 220 23.45 -18.60 138.81
C GLN A 220 23.18 -19.78 137.87
N GLY A 221 23.49 -19.64 136.59
CA GLY A 221 23.14 -20.66 135.60
C GLY A 221 21.63 -20.77 135.47
N ILE A 222 21.24 -21.39 134.38
CA ILE A 222 19.85 -21.69 134.02
C ILE A 222 19.23 -22.55 135.14
N LEU A 223 18.60 -21.93 136.15
CA LEU A 223 17.61 -22.49 137.10
C LEU A 223 17.00 -21.39 138.02
N THR A 224 15.68 -21.53 138.17
CA THR A 224 14.63 -20.78 138.92
C THR A 224 14.93 -20.06 140.23
N LEU A 225 14.29 -18.89 140.39
CA LEU A 225 13.56 -18.51 141.61
C LEU A 225 12.05 -18.69 141.39
N ASP A 226 11.37 -19.09 142.47
CA ASP A 226 9.98 -19.55 142.55
C ASP A 226 8.92 -18.57 142.02
N ASN A 227 7.76 -19.15 141.71
CA ASN A 227 6.56 -18.57 141.12
C ASN A 227 6.17 -17.19 141.67
N GLU A 228 6.19 -16.19 140.79
CA GLU A 228 5.25 -15.06 140.84
C GLU A 228 4.54 -14.96 139.49
N ASP A 229 3.24 -15.25 139.49
CA ASP A 229 2.33 -14.98 138.38
C ASP A 229 2.31 -13.48 138.08
N MET A 230 2.88 -13.08 136.94
CA MET A 230 2.65 -11.76 136.36
C MET A 230 2.45 -11.87 134.85
N PRO A 231 1.20 -11.93 134.35
CA PRO A 231 0.92 -11.76 132.93
C PRO A 231 0.84 -10.27 132.61
N LYS A 232 1.87 -9.66 132.02
CA LYS A 232 1.80 -8.26 131.54
C LYS A 232 2.57 -8.02 130.23
N SER A 233 1.79 -8.07 129.15
CA SER A 233 1.99 -7.47 127.82
C SER A 233 3.20 -7.91 126.98
N GLY A 234 3.01 -8.92 126.12
CA GLY A 234 3.75 -9.10 124.86
C GLY A 234 5.12 -9.79 124.97
N ILE A 235 5.62 -9.98 126.19
CA ILE A 235 6.79 -10.82 126.50
C ILE A 235 6.36 -11.76 127.64
N ASP A 236 6.19 -13.05 127.34
CA ASP A 236 5.77 -14.04 128.35
C ASP A 236 6.92 -14.97 128.71
N ARG A 237 7.04 -15.30 130.01
CA ARG A 237 8.04 -16.25 130.51
C ARG A 237 7.65 -17.68 130.13
N LEU A 238 8.56 -18.43 129.52
CA LEU A 238 8.40 -19.84 129.18
C LEU A 238 8.66 -20.73 130.40
N GLY A 239 7.60 -21.02 131.14
CA GLY A 239 7.61 -21.99 132.24
C GLY A 239 8.65 -21.68 133.33
N ALA A 240 9.35 -22.70 133.80
CA ALA A 240 10.33 -22.58 134.89
C ALA A 240 11.65 -21.89 134.47
N MET A 241 11.88 -21.63 133.19
CA MET A 241 13.14 -21.06 132.71
C MET A 241 13.15 -19.52 132.81
N GLU A 242 14.32 -18.89 132.96
CA GLU A 242 14.50 -17.46 132.64
C GLU A 242 14.61 -17.29 131.11
N ALA A 243 13.60 -17.78 130.39
CA ALA A 243 13.41 -17.61 128.95
C ALA A 243 12.10 -16.88 128.70
N TYR A 244 12.11 -15.95 127.76
CA TYR A 244 10.99 -15.04 127.49
C TYR A 244 10.65 -15.08 126.01
N VAL A 245 9.37 -15.23 125.64
CA VAL A 245 8.92 -15.19 124.25
C VAL A 245 8.25 -13.86 123.98
N VAL A 246 8.78 -13.14 123.00
CA VAL A 246 8.12 -11.97 122.43
C VAL A 246 7.11 -12.43 121.40
N TYR A 247 5.87 -11.95 121.50
CA TYR A 247 4.84 -12.21 120.50
C TYR A 247 3.94 -11.00 120.25
N SER A 248 3.49 -10.88 119.00
CA SER A 248 2.49 -9.90 118.59
C SER A 248 1.08 -10.49 118.68
N LYS A 249 0.06 -9.63 118.84
CA LYS A 249 -1.36 -10.04 118.76
C LYS A 249 -1.72 -10.61 117.37
N ASN A 250 -0.93 -10.31 116.35
CA ASN A 250 -1.15 -10.70 114.95
C ASN A 250 -0.46 -12.02 114.55
N ASN A 251 0.14 -12.78 115.48
CA ASN A 251 0.69 -14.12 115.24
C ASN A 251 -0.39 -15.20 114.95
N SER A 252 -1.53 -14.80 114.37
CA SER A 252 -2.67 -15.66 114.03
C SER A 252 -2.30 -16.75 113.02
N LEU A 253 -1.33 -16.50 112.13
CA LEU A 253 -0.83 -17.50 111.18
C LEU A 253 -0.07 -18.65 111.86
N ALA A 254 0.65 -18.37 112.96
CA ALA A 254 1.37 -19.39 113.72
C ALA A 254 0.44 -20.19 114.66
N LEU A 255 -0.66 -19.57 115.11
CA LEU A 255 -1.60 -20.16 116.06
C LEU A 255 -2.82 -20.81 115.39
N ASN A 256 -3.20 -20.42 114.17
CA ASN A 256 -4.37 -20.92 113.44
C ASN A 256 -3.99 -21.57 112.10
N THR A 257 -4.05 -22.90 112.09
CA THR A 257 -3.75 -23.75 110.92
C THR A 257 -4.63 -23.45 109.70
N GLU A 258 -5.89 -23.04 109.88
CA GLU A 258 -6.80 -22.75 108.77
C GLU A 258 -6.44 -21.45 108.06
N LEU A 259 -6.07 -20.41 108.81
CA LEU A 259 -5.62 -19.13 108.24
C LEU A 259 -4.29 -19.29 107.49
N PHE A 260 -3.38 -20.12 108.01
CA PHE A 260 -2.14 -20.45 107.30
C PHE A 260 -2.40 -21.22 106.00
N LYS A 261 -3.31 -22.21 106.01
CA LYS A 261 -3.72 -22.93 104.79
C LYS A 261 -4.41 -22.01 103.77
N GLN A 262 -5.20 -21.03 104.22
CA GLN A 262 -5.79 -20.01 103.35
C GLN A 262 -4.71 -19.11 102.73
N TYR A 263 -3.75 -18.64 103.53
CA TYR A 263 -2.61 -17.85 103.04
C TYR A 263 -1.80 -18.57 101.95
N LEU A 264 -1.51 -19.87 102.12
CA LEU A 264 -0.82 -20.67 101.10
C LEU A 264 -1.66 -20.82 99.81
N LYS A 265 -2.98 -21.04 99.93
CA LYS A 265 -3.89 -21.09 98.77
C LYS A 265 -3.95 -19.75 98.04
N ASP A 266 -3.94 -18.63 98.75
CA ASP A 266 -3.94 -17.29 98.16
C ASP A 266 -2.62 -17.02 97.42
N ILE A 267 -1.48 -17.48 97.96
CA ILE A 267 -0.19 -17.43 97.24
C ILE A 267 -0.26 -18.23 95.95
N ASP A 268 -0.82 -19.45 95.98
CA ASP A 268 -0.96 -20.29 94.78
C ASP A 268 -1.84 -19.65 93.71
N GLN A 269 -2.97 -19.05 94.10
CA GLN A 269 -3.85 -18.33 93.18
C GLN A 269 -3.15 -17.09 92.59
N ARG A 270 -2.40 -16.33 93.39
CA ARG A 270 -1.63 -15.17 92.91
C ARG A 270 -0.52 -15.58 91.95
N ILE A 271 0.18 -16.69 92.22
CA ILE A 271 1.20 -17.24 91.31
C ILE A 271 0.56 -17.60 89.97
N LEU A 272 -0.58 -18.31 89.96
CA LEU A 272 -1.29 -18.67 88.73
C LEU A 272 -1.76 -17.43 87.95
N GLY A 273 -2.29 -16.43 88.65
CA GLY A 273 -2.69 -15.16 88.04
C GLY A 273 -1.51 -14.44 87.38
N LEU A 274 -0.41 -14.27 88.11
CA LEU A 274 0.82 -13.63 87.60
C LEU A 274 1.46 -14.41 86.46
N ASP A 275 1.40 -15.74 86.47
CA ASP A 275 1.89 -16.59 85.38
C ASP A 275 1.09 -16.34 84.09
N SER A 276 -0.25 -16.32 84.19
CA SER A 276 -1.12 -16.01 83.05
C SER A 276 -0.93 -14.59 82.50
N GLU A 277 -0.67 -13.63 83.39
CA GLU A 277 -0.37 -12.24 83.03
C GLU A 277 0.99 -12.15 82.31
N CYS A 278 2.02 -12.84 82.81
CA CYS A 278 3.31 -12.97 82.13
C CYS A 278 3.18 -13.58 80.73
N GLU A 279 2.38 -14.64 80.56
CA GLU A 279 2.15 -15.24 79.24
C GLU A 279 1.41 -14.30 78.29
N GLY A 280 0.42 -13.54 78.79
CA GLY A 280 -0.30 -12.53 78.01
C GLY A 280 0.65 -11.44 77.50
N ILE A 281 1.45 -10.86 78.39
CA ILE A 281 2.41 -9.81 78.03
C ILE A 281 3.46 -10.34 77.05
N LYS A 282 3.98 -11.57 77.25
CA LYS A 282 4.92 -12.18 76.29
C LYS A 282 4.34 -12.30 74.88
N LYS A 283 3.10 -12.77 74.75
CA LYS A 283 2.42 -12.88 73.44
C LYS A 283 2.26 -11.51 72.77
N ASP A 284 2.01 -10.46 73.54
CA ASP A 284 1.88 -9.11 72.98
C ASP A 284 3.24 -8.51 72.58
N VAL A 285 4.31 -8.76 73.36
CA VAL A 285 5.68 -8.42 72.98
C VAL A 285 6.10 -9.14 71.68
N GLU A 286 5.73 -10.41 71.51
CA GLU A 286 5.98 -11.17 70.29
C GLU A 286 5.23 -10.58 69.09
N LYS A 287 3.95 -10.20 69.24
CA LYS A 287 3.19 -9.53 68.18
C LYS A 287 3.82 -8.21 67.75
N ILE A 288 4.22 -7.38 68.72
CA ILE A 288 4.87 -6.08 68.44
C ILE A 288 6.23 -6.32 67.77
N THR A 289 7.01 -7.29 68.25
CA THR A 289 8.30 -7.64 67.64
C THR A 289 8.13 -8.14 66.20
N GLY A 290 7.17 -9.03 65.95
CA GLY A 290 6.86 -9.48 64.60
C GLY A 290 6.35 -8.36 63.68
N LEU A 291 5.64 -7.36 64.22
CA LEU A 291 5.25 -6.19 63.44
C LEU A 291 6.47 -5.32 63.10
N ILE A 292 7.39 -5.10 64.04
CA ILE A 292 8.66 -4.38 63.81
C ILE A 292 9.46 -5.05 62.70
N GLU A 293 9.62 -6.37 62.76
CA GLU A 293 10.31 -7.15 61.72
C GLU A 293 9.65 -7.01 60.35
N ARG A 294 8.31 -7.16 60.27
CA ARG A 294 7.56 -6.95 59.02
C ARG A 294 7.72 -5.53 58.46
N CYS A 295 7.76 -4.52 59.33
CA CYS A 295 8.00 -3.13 58.91
C CYS A 295 9.41 -2.98 58.31
N GLN A 296 10.43 -3.56 58.95
CA GLN A 296 11.80 -3.54 58.45
C GLN A 296 11.95 -4.30 57.11
N GLU A 297 11.36 -5.49 57.01
CA GLU A 297 11.33 -6.27 55.78
C GLU A 297 10.62 -5.52 54.65
N PHE A 298 9.52 -4.84 54.95
CA PHE A 298 8.78 -4.04 53.97
C PHE A 298 9.59 -2.85 53.48
N VAL A 299 10.22 -2.09 54.37
CA VAL A 299 11.07 -0.95 54.00
C VAL A 299 12.29 -1.40 53.19
N SER A 300 12.85 -2.57 53.52
CA SER A 300 13.98 -3.16 52.78
C SER A 300 13.58 -3.65 51.38
N SER A 301 12.42 -4.31 51.28
CA SER A 301 11.90 -4.84 50.01
C SER A 301 11.34 -3.75 49.10
N TYR A 302 10.78 -2.70 49.69
CA TYR A 302 10.14 -1.59 48.98
C TYR A 302 10.64 -0.26 49.54
N PRO A 303 11.75 0.30 49.02
CA PRO A 303 12.23 1.61 49.45
C PRO A 303 11.24 2.74 49.15
N LYS A 304 11.36 3.87 49.85
CA LYS A 304 10.43 5.03 49.75
C LYS A 304 10.25 5.59 48.33
N GLY A 305 11.21 5.35 47.43
CA GLY A 305 11.16 5.75 46.02
C GLY A 305 10.57 4.70 45.07
N TYR A 306 10.37 3.46 45.51
CA TYR A 306 9.99 2.31 44.66
C TYR A 306 8.70 2.57 43.89
N ILE A 307 7.65 3.01 44.58
CA ILE A 307 6.36 3.29 43.96
C ILE A 307 6.41 4.47 42.97
N LYS A 308 7.27 5.47 43.26
CA LYS A 308 7.46 6.63 42.37
C LYS A 308 8.18 6.19 41.09
N GLU A 309 9.16 5.30 41.20
CA GLU A 309 9.86 4.72 40.06
C GLU A 309 8.93 3.86 39.20
N LEU A 310 8.13 2.98 39.82
CA LEU A 310 7.14 2.18 39.08
C LEU A 310 6.10 3.05 38.36
N LYS A 311 5.58 4.09 39.02
CA LYS A 311 4.66 5.05 38.38
C LYS A 311 5.35 5.79 37.22
N GLY A 312 6.59 6.22 37.39
CA GLY A 312 7.36 6.83 36.31
C GLY A 312 7.60 5.89 35.11
N ARG A 313 7.91 4.61 35.37
CA ARG A 313 8.04 3.59 34.31
C ARG A 313 6.71 3.32 33.61
N ARG A 314 5.60 3.26 34.34
CA ARG A 314 4.24 3.14 33.78
C ARG A 314 3.91 4.33 32.88
N ASP A 315 4.19 5.54 33.34
CA ASP A 315 3.90 6.77 32.59
C ASP A 315 4.73 6.85 31.31
N ALA A 316 6.02 6.49 31.37
CA ALA A 316 6.87 6.37 30.18
C ALA A 316 6.33 5.31 29.19
N LEU A 317 5.84 4.17 29.68
CA LEU A 317 5.21 3.16 28.83
C LEU A 317 3.88 3.65 28.22
N LEU A 318 3.11 4.47 28.92
CA LEU A 318 1.90 5.09 28.37
C LEU A 318 2.24 6.04 27.22
N ASP A 319 3.29 6.84 27.38
CA ASP A 319 3.80 7.71 26.32
C ASP A 319 4.30 6.89 25.12
N ASP A 320 5.04 5.80 25.36
CA ASP A 320 5.49 4.89 24.29
C ASP A 320 4.33 4.22 23.57
N ILE A 321 3.31 3.74 24.29
CA ILE A 321 2.09 3.17 23.69
C ILE A 321 1.42 4.19 22.80
N LYS A 322 1.24 5.43 23.29
CA LYS A 322 0.63 6.50 22.50
C LYS A 322 1.46 6.82 21.26
N ASN A 323 2.78 6.94 21.39
CA ASN A 323 3.68 7.15 20.26
C ASN A 323 3.58 6.01 19.22
N HIS A 324 3.47 4.76 19.67
CA HIS A 324 3.27 3.64 18.76
C HIS A 324 1.90 3.67 18.07
N GLU A 325 0.83 4.03 18.78
CA GLU A 325 -0.53 4.20 18.21
C GLU A 325 -0.56 5.31 17.15
N ASP A 326 0.01 6.48 17.47
CA ASP A 326 0.10 7.62 16.55
C ASP A 326 0.93 7.25 15.30
N ASN A 327 2.04 6.52 15.48
CA ASN A 327 2.85 6.05 14.35
C ASN A 327 2.09 5.05 13.47
N ILE A 328 1.34 4.10 14.06
CA ILE A 328 0.50 3.16 13.31
C ILE A 328 -0.55 3.93 12.50
N GLN A 329 -1.21 4.93 13.11
CA GLN A 329 -2.18 5.75 12.40
C GLN A 329 -1.53 6.51 11.23
N SER A 330 -0.35 7.12 11.43
CA SER A 330 0.36 7.82 10.35
C SER A 330 0.75 6.89 9.19
N ILE A 331 1.10 5.63 9.48
CA ILE A 331 1.38 4.61 8.46
C ILE A 331 0.11 4.26 7.69
N GLN A 332 -1.03 4.12 8.37
CA GLN A 332 -2.32 3.86 7.73
C GLN A 332 -2.72 5.00 6.79
N GLU A 333 -2.62 6.25 7.25
CA GLU A 333 -2.89 7.44 6.43
C GLU A 333 -1.97 7.51 5.20
N ARG A 334 -0.68 7.19 5.37
CA ARG A 334 0.28 7.15 4.27
C ARG A 334 -0.02 6.04 3.28
N ARG A 335 -0.43 4.85 3.75
CA ARG A 335 -0.85 3.73 2.89
C ARG A 335 -2.08 4.10 2.06
N ASP A 336 -3.07 4.73 2.69
CA ASP A 336 -4.29 5.17 2.01
C ASP A 336 -4.00 6.24 0.95
N PHE A 337 -3.08 7.17 1.22
CA PHE A 337 -2.60 8.14 0.24
C PHE A 337 -1.95 7.45 -0.97
N ILE A 338 -1.03 6.51 -0.75
CA ILE A 338 -0.37 5.76 -1.82
C ILE A 338 -1.40 4.96 -2.62
N HIS A 339 -2.39 4.36 -1.96
CA HIS A 339 -3.45 3.61 -2.63
C HIS A 339 -4.33 4.50 -3.53
N LYS A 340 -4.66 5.72 -3.08
CA LYS A 340 -5.38 6.70 -3.91
C LYS A 340 -4.56 7.08 -5.15
N SER A 341 -3.29 7.40 -4.97
CA SER A 341 -2.38 7.71 -6.08
C SER A 341 -2.25 6.55 -7.07
N LYS A 342 -2.17 5.30 -6.58
CA LYS A 342 -2.16 4.10 -7.43
C LYS A 342 -3.44 3.97 -8.27
N ILE A 343 -4.61 4.18 -7.68
CA ILE A 343 -5.90 4.15 -8.41
C ILE A 343 -5.93 5.24 -9.48
N GLU A 344 -5.44 6.43 -9.18
CA GLU A 344 -5.41 7.55 -10.13
C GLU A 344 -4.46 7.26 -11.29
N ASN A 345 -3.25 6.78 -11.02
CA ASN A 345 -2.30 6.34 -12.05
C ASN A 345 -2.90 5.23 -12.93
N GLN A 346 -3.62 4.27 -12.34
CA GLN A 346 -4.29 3.20 -13.08
C GLN A 346 -5.37 3.74 -14.04
N LYS A 347 -6.17 4.72 -13.60
CA LYS A 347 -7.18 5.37 -14.47
C LYS A 347 -6.54 6.12 -15.64
N ILE A 348 -5.39 6.77 -15.40
CA ILE A 348 -4.65 7.46 -16.47
C ILE A 348 -4.12 6.43 -17.47
N ILE A 349 -3.59 5.29 -17.01
CA ILE A 349 -3.16 4.21 -17.90
C ILE A 349 -4.31 3.71 -18.77
N GLU A 350 -5.49 3.44 -18.18
CA GLU A 350 -6.68 2.99 -18.91
C GLU A 350 -7.13 4.00 -19.97
N ALA A 351 -7.11 5.30 -19.63
CA ALA A 351 -7.44 6.37 -20.57
C ALA A 351 -6.44 6.45 -21.74
N ASN A 352 -5.14 6.38 -21.44
CA ASN A 352 -4.08 6.35 -22.43
C ASN A 352 -4.15 5.10 -23.33
N GLU A 353 -4.48 3.93 -22.78
CA GLU A 353 -4.70 2.71 -23.56
C GLU A 353 -5.88 2.84 -24.55
N GLY A 354 -6.94 3.55 -24.14
CA GLY A 354 -8.03 3.92 -25.05
C GLY A 354 -7.56 4.80 -26.21
N GLN A 355 -6.78 5.84 -25.91
CA GLN A 355 -6.21 6.74 -26.93
C GLN A 355 -5.22 6.02 -27.84
N ILE A 356 -4.37 5.13 -27.32
CA ILE A 356 -3.43 4.33 -28.12
C ILE A 356 -4.19 3.50 -29.15
N LYS A 357 -5.28 2.83 -28.76
CA LYS A 357 -6.10 2.04 -29.70
C LYS A 357 -6.73 2.90 -30.79
N GLU A 358 -7.24 4.09 -30.44
CA GLU A 358 -7.77 5.04 -31.42
C GLU A 358 -6.67 5.46 -32.42
N LYS A 359 -5.48 5.79 -31.93
CA LYS A 359 -4.33 6.20 -32.75
C LYS A 359 -3.83 5.06 -33.63
N GLU A 360 -3.81 3.81 -33.16
CA GLU A 360 -3.48 2.64 -33.96
C GLU A 360 -4.47 2.44 -35.11
N GLN A 361 -5.76 2.61 -34.84
CA GLN A 361 -6.79 2.55 -35.88
C GLN A 361 -6.64 3.69 -36.90
N ASP A 362 -6.34 4.91 -36.45
CA ASP A 362 -6.05 6.04 -37.32
C ASP A 362 -4.82 5.81 -38.20
N ILE A 363 -3.75 5.24 -37.64
CA ILE A 363 -2.52 4.85 -38.37
C ILE A 363 -2.87 3.88 -39.50
N ASP A 364 -3.68 2.86 -39.23
CA ASP A 364 -4.07 1.88 -40.24
C ASP A 364 -4.97 2.49 -41.32
N ASN A 365 -5.94 3.32 -40.94
CA ASN A 365 -6.80 4.06 -41.86
C ASN A 365 -5.99 4.99 -42.79
N LEU A 366 -5.02 5.73 -42.23
CA LEU A 366 -4.15 6.62 -43.01
C LEU A 366 -3.24 5.85 -43.97
N LYS A 367 -2.71 4.70 -43.55
CA LYS A 367 -1.93 3.81 -44.45
C LYS A 367 -2.78 3.30 -45.61
N GLU A 368 -4.03 2.91 -45.36
CA GLU A 368 -4.96 2.50 -46.42
C GLU A 368 -5.30 3.67 -47.35
N TYR A 369 -5.58 4.86 -46.80
CA TYR A 369 -5.84 6.06 -47.58
C TYR A 369 -4.66 6.41 -48.50
N MET A 370 -3.42 6.33 -48.00
CA MET A 370 -2.21 6.54 -48.81
C MET A 370 -2.10 5.54 -49.96
N LYS A 371 -2.38 4.25 -49.72
CA LYS A 371 -2.38 3.21 -50.77
C LYS A 371 -3.45 3.48 -51.83
N LEU A 372 -4.66 3.85 -51.40
CA LEU A 372 -5.77 4.18 -52.30
C LEU A 372 -5.45 5.42 -53.14
N ARG A 373 -4.90 6.47 -52.53
CA ARG A 373 -4.51 7.70 -53.22
C ARG A 373 -3.42 7.45 -54.27
N ALA A 374 -2.41 6.62 -53.95
CA ALA A 374 -1.40 6.21 -54.91
C ALA A 374 -2.03 5.48 -56.12
N LYS A 375 -2.97 4.55 -55.86
CA LYS A 375 -3.66 3.81 -56.92
C LYS A 375 -4.58 4.68 -57.78
N ILE A 376 -5.26 5.67 -57.18
CA ILE A 376 -6.03 6.68 -57.91
C ILE A 376 -5.11 7.50 -58.81
N SER A 377 -3.93 7.90 -58.32
CA SER A 377 -2.95 8.65 -59.12
C SER A 377 -2.43 7.83 -60.32
N GLU A 378 -2.17 6.53 -60.14
CA GLU A 378 -1.82 5.63 -61.24
C GLU A 378 -2.95 5.53 -62.28
N LEU A 379 -4.18 5.28 -61.83
CA LEU A 379 -5.35 5.19 -62.71
C LEU A 379 -5.63 6.51 -63.45
N ALA A 380 -5.49 7.66 -62.78
CA ALA A 380 -5.61 8.97 -63.42
C ALA A 380 -4.53 9.20 -64.47
N GLY A 381 -3.29 8.74 -64.22
CA GLY A 381 -2.20 8.73 -65.20
C GLY A 381 -2.56 7.92 -66.44
N HIS A 382 -3.07 6.70 -66.26
CA HIS A 382 -3.56 5.86 -67.35
C HIS A 382 -4.72 6.51 -68.12
N CYS A 383 -5.69 7.10 -67.41
CA CYS A 383 -6.81 7.79 -68.03
C CYS A 383 -6.34 8.94 -68.92
N LYS A 384 -5.35 9.72 -68.45
CA LYS A 384 -4.76 10.82 -69.24
C LYS A 384 -4.05 10.31 -70.50
N THR A 385 -3.31 9.19 -70.41
CA THR A 385 -2.65 8.61 -71.58
C THR A 385 -3.64 8.08 -72.61
N GLU A 386 -4.73 7.45 -72.16
CA GLU A 386 -5.77 6.95 -73.07
C GLU A 386 -6.58 8.10 -73.69
N GLN A 387 -6.87 9.17 -72.94
CA GLN A 387 -7.49 10.38 -73.50
C GLN A 387 -6.62 11.04 -74.58
N GLN A 388 -5.29 11.07 -74.38
CA GLN A 388 -4.37 11.59 -75.39
C GLN A 388 -4.37 10.73 -76.67
N ARG A 389 -4.47 9.40 -76.52
CA ARG A 389 -4.62 8.49 -77.66
C ARG A 389 -5.92 8.74 -78.40
N LEU A 390 -7.04 8.83 -77.68
CA LEU A 390 -8.36 9.11 -78.25
C LEU A 390 -8.36 10.42 -79.05
N ASN A 391 -7.83 11.50 -78.47
CA ASN A 391 -7.72 12.79 -79.16
C ASN A 391 -6.85 12.71 -80.43
N LYS A 392 -5.81 11.86 -80.44
CA LYS A 392 -4.97 11.65 -81.62
C LYS A 392 -5.73 10.89 -82.71
N THR A 393 -6.41 9.81 -82.35
CA THR A 393 -7.24 9.02 -83.28
C THR A 393 -8.40 9.83 -83.86
N GLU A 394 -9.02 10.71 -83.07
CA GLU A 394 -10.07 11.62 -83.57
C GLU A 394 -9.53 12.64 -84.59
N LYS A 395 -8.31 13.15 -84.40
CA LYS A 395 -7.67 14.02 -85.39
C LYS A 395 -7.38 13.27 -86.68
N GLU A 396 -6.80 12.07 -86.59
CA GLU A 396 -6.54 11.21 -87.75
C GLU A 396 -7.83 10.87 -88.51
N LYS A 397 -8.94 10.62 -87.78
CA LYS A 397 -10.26 10.43 -88.38
C LYS A 397 -10.71 11.67 -89.16
N LYS A 398 -10.64 12.87 -88.57
CA LYS A 398 -11.05 14.12 -89.25
C LYS A 398 -10.23 14.37 -90.52
N GLU A 399 -8.92 14.13 -90.46
CA GLU A 399 -8.06 14.26 -91.64
C GLU A 399 -8.45 13.29 -92.75
N ILE A 400 -8.90 12.07 -92.42
CA ILE A 400 -9.39 11.10 -93.40
C ILE A 400 -10.76 11.50 -93.95
N GLU A 401 -11.70 11.98 -93.11
CA GLU A 401 -13.01 12.49 -93.55
C GLU A 401 -12.83 13.65 -94.55
N GLU A 402 -11.97 14.63 -94.24
CA GLU A 402 -11.65 15.75 -95.14
C GLU A 402 -11.06 15.26 -96.48
N ARG A 403 -10.25 14.19 -96.43
CA ARG A 403 -9.64 13.59 -97.62
C ARG A 403 -10.66 12.83 -98.46
N ILE A 404 -11.59 12.10 -97.84
CA ILE A 404 -12.73 11.45 -98.53
C ILE A 404 -13.61 12.49 -99.22
N ASP A 405 -13.87 13.62 -98.57
CA ASP A 405 -14.65 14.73 -99.14
C ASP A 405 -13.94 15.36 -100.34
N SER A 406 -12.62 15.56 -100.26
CA SER A 406 -11.82 16.08 -101.39
C SER A 406 -11.85 15.15 -102.60
N VAL A 407 -11.62 13.84 -102.42
CA VAL A 407 -11.67 12.84 -103.47
C VAL A 407 -13.09 12.71 -104.04
N SER A 408 -14.11 12.87 -103.21
CA SER A 408 -15.50 12.86 -103.67
C SER A 408 -15.83 14.04 -104.58
N LYS A 409 -15.28 15.22 -104.32
CA LYS A 409 -15.39 16.38 -105.23
C LYS A 409 -14.66 16.13 -106.55
N GLU A 410 -13.44 15.61 -106.50
CA GLU A 410 -12.68 15.28 -107.72
C GLU A 410 -13.42 14.25 -108.60
N ILE A 411 -14.09 13.27 -107.98
CA ILE A 411 -14.95 12.31 -108.70
C ILE A 411 -16.18 12.99 -109.33
N GLU A 412 -16.79 13.97 -108.66
CA GLU A 412 -17.91 14.73 -109.23
C GLU A 412 -17.47 15.61 -110.39
N ASP A 413 -16.33 16.27 -110.29
CA ASP A 413 -15.76 17.10 -111.35
C ASP A 413 -15.43 16.26 -112.60
N ALA A 414 -14.80 15.09 -112.42
CA ALA A 414 -14.56 14.16 -113.53
C ALA A 414 -15.87 13.65 -114.17
N ARG A 415 -16.91 13.39 -113.36
CA ARG A 415 -18.25 13.02 -113.88
C ARG A 415 -18.95 14.16 -114.61
N TYR A 416 -18.68 15.41 -114.23
CA TYR A 416 -19.20 16.59 -114.90
C TYR A 416 -18.53 16.74 -116.28
N ASN A 417 -17.21 16.64 -116.33
CA ASN A 417 -16.42 16.70 -117.57
C ASN A 417 -16.84 15.60 -118.56
N LEU A 418 -17.01 14.36 -118.10
CA LEU A 418 -17.51 13.25 -118.92
C LEU A 418 -18.92 13.52 -119.50
N ARG A 419 -19.79 14.20 -118.76
CA ARG A 419 -21.12 14.59 -119.24
C ARG A 419 -21.07 15.72 -120.26
N GLU A 420 -20.16 16.67 -120.11
CA GLU A 420 -19.95 17.74 -121.10
C GLU A 420 -19.41 17.19 -122.44
N TYR A 421 -18.43 16.29 -122.38
CA TYR A 421 -17.91 15.61 -123.57
C TYR A 421 -18.98 14.77 -124.29
N SER A 422 -19.83 14.06 -123.53
CA SER A 422 -20.99 13.35 -124.10
C SER A 422 -21.96 14.29 -124.82
N ARG A 423 -22.22 15.47 -124.26
CA ARG A 423 -23.20 16.42 -124.79
C ARG A 423 -22.71 17.13 -126.05
N THR A 424 -21.43 17.51 -126.07
CA THR A 424 -20.78 18.10 -127.25
C THR A 424 -20.63 17.09 -128.40
N SER A 425 -20.47 15.79 -128.09
CA SER A 425 -20.55 14.71 -129.08
C SER A 425 -21.95 14.57 -129.70
N ASP A 426 -23.00 14.60 -128.89
CA ASP A 426 -24.39 14.48 -129.37
C ASP A 426 -24.87 15.70 -130.18
N GLU A 427 -24.43 16.92 -129.82
CA GLU A 427 -24.71 18.14 -130.58
C GLU A 427 -24.00 18.14 -131.95
N LYS A 428 -22.80 17.58 -132.03
CA LYS A 428 -22.07 17.41 -133.30
C LYS A 428 -22.65 16.31 -134.18
N LYS A 429 -23.23 15.23 -133.62
CA LYS A 429 -24.01 14.23 -134.36
C LYS A 429 -25.25 14.83 -135.03
N LYS A 430 -25.98 15.72 -134.34
CA LYS A 430 -27.14 16.43 -134.92
C LYS A 430 -26.76 17.38 -136.05
N LEU A 431 -25.57 17.99 -135.99
CA LEU A 431 -24.99 18.77 -137.09
C LEU A 431 -24.60 17.89 -138.29
N PHE A 432 -24.12 16.68 -138.04
CA PHE A 432 -23.78 15.71 -139.09
C PHE A 432 -25.04 15.19 -139.82
N ASP A 433 -26.10 14.86 -139.08
CA ASP A 433 -27.40 14.44 -139.65
C ASP A 433 -28.08 15.57 -140.45
N GLY A 434 -27.92 16.82 -140.02
CA GLY A 434 -28.41 18.00 -140.74
C GLY A 434 -27.68 18.30 -142.06
N ILE A 435 -26.41 17.92 -142.18
CA ILE A 435 -25.64 18.01 -143.42
C ILE A 435 -26.00 16.85 -144.37
N SER A 436 -26.20 15.64 -143.83
CA SER A 436 -26.63 14.46 -144.61
C SER A 436 -28.03 14.60 -145.23
N ALA A 437 -28.94 15.37 -144.62
CA ALA A 437 -30.31 15.55 -145.14
C ALA A 437 -30.43 16.55 -146.32
N ARG A 438 -29.41 17.38 -146.61
CA ARG A 438 -29.40 18.36 -147.72
C ARG A 438 -28.63 17.90 -148.96
N LEU A 439 -27.93 16.77 -148.87
CA LEU A 439 -27.21 16.15 -149.98
C LEU A 439 -27.88 14.80 -150.31
N THR A 440 -28.73 14.79 -151.34
CA THR A 440 -29.27 13.56 -151.92
C THR A 440 -28.13 12.79 -152.59
N ILE A 441 -27.43 11.96 -151.83
CA ILE A 441 -26.45 10.99 -152.34
C ILE A 441 -26.76 9.64 -151.70
N THR A 442 -27.32 8.78 -152.54
CA THR A 442 -27.39 7.33 -152.44
C THR A 442 -26.08 6.71 -151.98
N GLU A 443 -26.19 5.72 -151.10
CA GLU A 443 -25.12 4.84 -150.64
C GLU A 443 -24.03 4.58 -151.70
N PRO A 444 -22.75 4.89 -151.41
CA PRO A 444 -21.65 4.24 -152.10
C PRO A 444 -21.26 3.00 -151.30
N VAL A 445 -21.85 1.87 -151.67
CA VAL A 445 -21.23 0.56 -151.47
C VAL A 445 -19.97 0.55 -152.33
N MET A 446 -18.79 0.55 -151.70
CA MET A 446 -17.57 0.05 -152.34
C MET A 446 -17.00 -1.09 -151.51
N HIS A 447 -17.30 -2.30 -151.97
CA HIS A 447 -16.50 -3.49 -151.72
C HIS A 447 -15.08 -3.23 -152.26
N ILE A 448 -14.10 -3.16 -151.36
CA ILE A 448 -12.68 -3.29 -151.73
C ILE A 448 -12.27 -4.72 -151.38
N THR A 449 -12.24 -5.57 -152.41
CA THR A 449 -11.58 -6.87 -152.41
C THR A 449 -10.26 -6.72 -153.17
N GLY A 450 -9.13 -6.93 -152.49
CA GLY A 450 -7.81 -6.99 -153.14
C GLY A 450 -6.71 -6.25 -152.36
N THR A 451 -5.64 -6.98 -152.06
CA THR A 451 -4.51 -6.58 -151.20
C THR A 451 -3.53 -5.66 -151.94
N LEU A 452 -2.93 -4.73 -151.19
CA LEU A 452 -2.09 -3.61 -151.65
C LEU A 452 -0.93 -3.97 -152.62
N ASP A 453 -0.47 -5.23 -152.62
CA ASP A 453 0.61 -5.72 -153.50
C ASP A 453 0.19 -5.98 -154.96
N GLU A 454 -1.10 -6.26 -155.23
CA GLU A 454 -1.58 -6.50 -156.61
C GLU A 454 -1.68 -5.20 -157.43
N ILE A 455 -2.00 -4.08 -156.77
CA ILE A 455 -2.13 -2.75 -157.40
C ILE A 455 -0.76 -2.18 -157.76
N LEU A 456 0.26 -2.42 -156.93
CA LEU A 456 1.63 -1.96 -157.19
C LEU A 456 2.35 -2.79 -158.27
N SER A 457 1.95 -4.05 -158.48
CA SER A 457 2.54 -4.92 -159.50
C SER A 457 2.01 -4.64 -160.92
N LYS A 458 0.75 -4.23 -161.07
CA LYS A 458 0.18 -3.82 -162.38
C LYS A 458 0.65 -2.44 -162.85
N ALA A 459 1.02 -1.55 -161.94
CA ALA A 459 1.54 -0.22 -162.29
C ALA A 459 2.96 -0.28 -162.92
N ARG A 460 3.79 -1.26 -162.55
CA ARG A 460 5.14 -1.45 -163.14
C ARG A 460 5.14 -2.20 -164.49
N GLY A 461 4.07 -2.93 -164.82
CA GLY A 461 3.94 -3.67 -166.09
C GLY A 461 3.49 -2.83 -167.28
N LEU A 462 3.04 -1.58 -167.05
CA LEU A 462 2.60 -0.64 -168.10
C LEU A 462 3.70 0.35 -168.54
N GLU A 463 4.87 0.34 -167.89
CA GLU A 463 5.99 1.24 -168.19
C GLU A 463 6.89 0.76 -169.35
N THR A 464 6.64 -0.40 -169.99
CA THR A 464 7.59 -0.98 -170.98
C THR A 464 7.03 -1.42 -172.34
N SER A 465 5.84 -0.97 -172.76
CA SER A 465 5.47 -1.03 -174.18
C SER A 465 4.60 0.16 -174.61
N MET A 466 5.24 1.32 -174.75
CA MET A 466 4.68 2.45 -175.48
C MET A 466 5.07 2.29 -176.94
N ASP A 467 4.10 2.03 -177.81
CA ASP A 467 4.17 2.27 -179.25
C ASP A 467 2.96 3.13 -179.66
N ASP A 468 3.19 3.99 -180.65
CA ASP A 468 2.52 5.27 -180.97
C ASP A 468 1.03 5.23 -181.39
N SER A 469 0.22 4.29 -180.92
CA SER A 469 -1.24 4.26 -181.19
C SER A 469 -2.15 4.43 -179.95
N GLY A 470 -1.58 4.70 -178.77
CA GLY A 470 -2.33 4.90 -177.50
C GLY A 470 -2.57 6.37 -177.11
N ILE A 471 -1.89 7.32 -177.76
CA ILE A 471 -1.91 8.74 -177.38
C ILE A 471 -3.27 9.40 -177.64
N ASP A 472 -4.03 8.93 -178.64
CA ASP A 472 -5.37 9.47 -178.95
C ASP A 472 -6.47 8.95 -178.00
N GLN A 473 -6.32 7.78 -177.40
CA GLN A 473 -7.27 7.29 -176.39
C GLN A 473 -7.10 8.01 -175.04
N VAL A 474 -5.88 8.38 -174.69
CA VAL A 474 -5.59 9.17 -173.48
C VAL A 474 -6.10 10.60 -173.61
N ARG A 475 -6.06 11.20 -174.82
CA ARG A 475 -6.66 12.53 -175.06
C ARG A 475 -8.17 12.56 -174.90
N ASN A 476 -8.88 11.57 -175.44
CA ASN A 476 -10.34 11.48 -175.31
C ASN A 476 -10.79 11.15 -173.88
N LEU A 477 -9.99 10.42 -173.10
CA LEU A 477 -10.27 10.22 -171.67
C LEU A 477 -10.04 11.53 -170.90
N ILE A 478 -8.94 12.25 -171.11
CA ILE A 478 -8.69 13.52 -170.40
C ILE A 478 -9.76 14.57 -170.71
N GLU A 479 -10.28 14.67 -171.94
CA GLU A 479 -11.37 15.60 -172.27
C GLU A 479 -12.70 15.23 -171.57
N ASN A 480 -13.03 13.95 -171.44
CA ASN A 480 -14.23 13.50 -170.72
C ASN A 480 -14.14 13.75 -169.21
N TRP A 481 -12.95 13.65 -168.60
CA TRP A 481 -12.76 13.95 -167.18
C TRP A 481 -12.83 15.47 -166.91
N VAL A 482 -12.30 16.31 -167.81
CA VAL A 482 -12.42 17.77 -167.70
C VAL A 482 -13.88 18.25 -167.87
N GLU A 483 -14.68 17.59 -168.71
CA GLU A 483 -16.10 17.92 -168.86
C GLU A 483 -16.98 17.48 -167.69
N THR A 484 -16.66 16.37 -167.04
CA THR A 484 -17.39 15.89 -165.86
C THR A 484 -17.07 16.72 -164.61
N GLU A 485 -15.82 17.14 -164.46
CA GLU A 485 -15.39 18.05 -163.38
C GLU A 485 -15.98 19.46 -163.52
N LYS A 486 -16.06 20.00 -164.76
CA LYS A 486 -16.76 21.27 -165.04
C LYS A 486 -18.27 21.20 -164.78
N ARG A 487 -18.90 20.03 -164.98
CA ARG A 487 -20.33 19.81 -164.64
C ARG A 487 -20.55 19.75 -163.13
N GLY A 488 -19.64 19.13 -162.37
CA GLY A 488 -19.67 19.11 -160.90
C GLY A 488 -19.46 20.49 -160.27
N LEU A 489 -18.49 21.26 -160.76
CA LEU A 489 -18.19 22.62 -160.27
C LEU A 489 -19.32 23.62 -160.55
N ASN A 490 -20.03 23.51 -161.67
CA ASN A 490 -21.19 24.36 -161.96
C ASN A 490 -22.44 24.02 -161.12
N GLN A 491 -22.63 22.75 -160.71
CA GLN A 491 -23.72 22.36 -159.81
C GLN A 491 -23.51 22.81 -158.36
N ILE A 492 -22.26 22.90 -157.90
CA ILE A 492 -21.90 23.41 -156.56
C ILE A 492 -22.09 24.94 -156.51
N ARG A 493 -21.70 25.66 -157.57
CA ARG A 493 -21.89 27.13 -157.67
C ARG A 493 -23.36 27.55 -157.84
N SER A 494 -24.22 26.74 -158.46
CA SER A 494 -25.66 27.02 -158.58
C SER A 494 -26.46 26.79 -157.28
N LYS A 495 -25.82 26.30 -156.20
CA LYS A 495 -26.44 26.09 -154.87
C LYS A 495 -25.88 26.99 -153.77
N GLY A 496 -25.03 27.97 -154.10
CA GLY A 496 -24.67 29.08 -153.21
C GLY A 496 -23.49 28.85 -152.26
N PHE A 497 -22.61 27.88 -152.51
CA PHE A 497 -21.43 27.60 -151.68
C PHE A 497 -20.12 28.03 -152.37
N THR A 498 -19.14 28.51 -151.60
CA THR A 498 -17.79 28.91 -152.07
C THR A 498 -16.68 28.13 -151.35
N GLU A 499 -15.49 28.07 -151.94
CA GLU A 499 -14.32 27.31 -151.42
C GLU A 499 -13.90 27.69 -149.99
N ALA A 500 -14.31 28.86 -149.48
CA ALA A 500 -14.07 29.30 -148.10
C ALA A 500 -14.86 28.51 -147.04
N ASP A 501 -15.94 27.79 -147.39
CA ASP A 501 -16.77 27.03 -146.45
C ASP A 501 -16.15 25.68 -146.02
N PHE A 502 -15.03 25.28 -146.64
CA PHE A 502 -14.37 23.99 -146.42
C PHE A 502 -12.94 24.09 -145.89
N GLU A 503 -12.40 25.29 -145.69
CA GLU A 503 -11.14 25.50 -144.95
C GLU A 503 -11.38 25.40 -143.44
N GLY A 504 -10.84 24.34 -142.80
CA GLY A 504 -10.90 24.14 -141.35
C GLY A 504 -11.42 22.78 -140.86
N LYS A 505 -11.73 21.83 -141.74
CA LYS A 505 -12.15 20.46 -141.35
C LYS A 505 -11.12 19.39 -141.72
N ALA A 506 -9.95 19.46 -141.12
CA ALA A 506 -9.14 18.27 -140.86
C ALA A 506 -9.44 17.80 -139.44
N ILE A 507 -10.23 16.73 -139.30
CA ILE A 507 -10.50 16.10 -138.01
C ILE A 507 -9.53 14.92 -137.86
N HIS A 508 -8.63 15.01 -136.89
CA HIS A 508 -8.09 13.83 -136.22
C HIS A 508 -9.04 13.47 -135.07
N PHE A 509 -9.61 12.27 -135.09
CA PHE A 509 -10.21 11.67 -133.90
C PHE A 509 -9.09 11.23 -132.95
N ASN A 510 -9.22 11.49 -131.64
CA ASN A 510 -8.30 10.99 -130.62
C ASN A 510 -9.07 10.21 -129.53
N ASP A 511 -9.22 8.91 -129.73
CA ASP A 511 -9.85 7.98 -128.76
C ASP A 511 -9.00 7.79 -127.49
N GLU A 512 -7.72 8.18 -127.49
CA GLU A 512 -6.80 8.03 -126.33
C GLU A 512 -7.22 8.88 -125.11
N MET A 513 -7.74 10.10 -125.31
CA MET A 513 -8.13 10.98 -124.18
C MET A 513 -9.37 10.49 -123.43
N LEU A 514 -10.26 9.74 -124.09
CA LEU A 514 -11.43 9.13 -123.45
C LEU A 514 -11.05 7.90 -122.60
N GLU A 515 -9.95 7.24 -122.92
CA GLU A 515 -9.48 6.05 -122.22
C GLU A 515 -8.60 6.40 -121.01
N GLU A 516 -7.84 7.51 -121.07
CA GLU A 516 -7.10 8.08 -119.93
C GLU A 516 -8.02 8.58 -118.81
N GLU A 517 -9.08 9.31 -119.15
CA GLU A 517 -10.10 9.78 -118.19
C GLU A 517 -10.84 8.61 -117.51
N ARG A 518 -11.10 7.52 -118.24
CA ARG A 518 -11.70 6.30 -117.65
C ARG A 518 -10.76 5.60 -116.68
N LYS A 519 -9.45 5.55 -116.97
CA LYS A 519 -8.44 4.97 -116.05
C LYS A 519 -8.29 5.80 -114.78
N GLN A 520 -8.29 7.13 -114.86
CA GLN A 520 -8.26 8.00 -113.68
C GLN A 520 -9.52 7.84 -112.81
N LEU A 521 -10.70 7.69 -113.43
CA LEU A 521 -11.94 7.52 -112.69
C LEU A 521 -12.01 6.18 -111.94
N ASP A 522 -11.44 5.11 -112.49
CA ASP A 522 -11.37 3.81 -111.82
C ASP A 522 -10.29 3.76 -110.73
N SER A 523 -9.17 4.48 -110.87
CA SER A 523 -8.17 4.60 -109.79
C SER A 523 -8.75 5.38 -108.60
N LEU A 524 -9.42 6.51 -108.83
CA LEU A 524 -10.04 7.31 -107.78
C LEU A 524 -11.17 6.56 -107.04
N LYS A 525 -11.95 5.73 -107.74
CA LYS A 525 -12.95 4.85 -107.09
C LYS A 525 -12.30 3.80 -106.20
N LYS A 526 -11.14 3.26 -106.60
CA LYS A 526 -10.42 2.25 -105.81
C LYS A 526 -9.81 2.87 -104.56
N ASP A 527 -9.25 4.08 -104.68
CA ASP A 527 -8.72 4.84 -103.55
C ASP A 527 -9.82 5.27 -102.56
N LYS A 528 -10.97 5.73 -103.06
CA LYS A 528 -12.15 6.03 -102.21
C LYS A 528 -12.59 4.81 -101.41
N LYS A 529 -12.65 3.64 -102.03
CA LYS A 529 -13.05 2.39 -101.35
C LYS A 529 -12.05 1.98 -100.25
N GLY A 530 -10.75 2.19 -100.48
CA GLY A 530 -9.72 1.96 -99.46
C GLY A 530 -9.77 2.95 -98.29
N LEU A 531 -10.13 4.20 -98.55
CA LEU A 531 -10.33 5.21 -97.50
C LEU A 531 -11.60 4.93 -96.67
N ASP A 532 -12.72 4.55 -97.29
CA ASP A 532 -13.96 4.17 -96.59
C ASP A 532 -13.76 2.94 -95.66
N GLU A 533 -12.93 1.97 -96.08
CA GLU A 533 -12.58 0.81 -95.26
C GLU A 533 -11.72 1.19 -94.04
N ASN A 534 -10.77 2.12 -94.20
CA ASN A 534 -9.97 2.65 -93.10
C ASN A 534 -10.78 3.51 -92.13
N GLU A 535 -11.69 4.35 -92.65
CA GLU A 535 -12.61 5.16 -91.83
C GLU A 535 -13.47 4.26 -90.92
N ARG A 536 -14.02 3.17 -91.47
CA ARG A 536 -14.80 2.18 -90.69
C ARG A 536 -13.96 1.49 -89.61
N ARG A 537 -12.69 1.18 -89.89
CA ARG A 537 -11.78 0.59 -88.90
C ARG A 537 -11.52 1.57 -87.74
N LEU A 538 -11.23 2.82 -88.05
CA LEU A 538 -11.02 3.87 -87.05
C LEU A 538 -12.29 4.16 -86.25
N PHE A 539 -13.48 4.10 -86.86
CA PHE A 539 -14.74 4.24 -86.15
C PHE A 539 -14.96 3.10 -85.14
N GLY A 540 -14.56 1.87 -85.49
CA GLY A 540 -14.52 0.74 -84.56
C GLY A 540 -13.58 0.98 -83.38
N GLU A 541 -12.35 1.42 -83.66
CA GLU A 541 -11.33 1.73 -82.64
C GLU A 541 -11.76 2.87 -81.71
N ILE A 542 -12.36 3.95 -82.23
CA ILE A 542 -12.88 5.06 -81.41
C ILE A 542 -13.99 4.59 -80.48
N LYS A 543 -14.90 3.74 -80.97
CA LYS A 543 -16.01 3.21 -80.15
C LYS A 543 -15.51 2.28 -79.04
N GLU A 544 -14.51 1.44 -79.32
CA GLU A 544 -13.88 0.60 -78.30
C GLU A 544 -13.11 1.40 -77.26
N LEU A 545 -12.34 2.41 -77.69
CA LEU A 545 -11.59 3.28 -76.78
C LEU A 545 -12.52 4.14 -75.93
N GLY A 546 -13.55 4.73 -76.52
CA GLY A 546 -14.61 5.48 -75.83
C GLY A 546 -15.32 4.63 -74.77
N GLY A 547 -15.69 3.39 -75.13
CA GLY A 547 -16.27 2.44 -74.18
C GLY A 547 -15.33 2.09 -73.02
N LYS A 548 -14.02 1.90 -73.29
CA LYS A 548 -13.02 1.66 -72.24
C LYS A 548 -12.85 2.86 -71.31
N THR A 549 -12.83 4.09 -71.84
CA THR A 549 -12.75 5.31 -71.02
C THR A 549 -13.99 5.50 -70.15
N GLU A 550 -15.20 5.33 -70.70
CA GLU A 550 -16.44 5.44 -69.91
C GLU A 550 -16.55 4.36 -68.84
N GLN A 551 -16.07 3.15 -69.12
CA GLN A 551 -16.09 2.05 -68.16
C GLN A 551 -15.06 2.28 -67.04
N LEU A 552 -13.88 2.80 -67.35
CA LEU A 552 -12.89 3.20 -66.35
C LEU A 552 -13.40 4.37 -65.49
N GLU A 553 -14.06 5.38 -66.08
CA GLU A 553 -14.67 6.47 -65.31
C GLU A 553 -15.78 5.98 -64.38
N LYS A 554 -16.67 5.10 -64.87
CA LYS A 554 -17.72 4.49 -64.05
C LYS A 554 -17.14 3.60 -62.94
N ASP A 555 -16.09 2.85 -63.21
CA ASP A 555 -15.44 2.00 -62.20
C ASP A 555 -14.77 2.84 -61.11
N ILE A 556 -14.16 3.98 -61.47
CA ILE A 556 -13.62 4.92 -60.48
C ILE A 556 -14.75 5.52 -59.63
N LEU A 557 -15.84 5.96 -60.26
CA LEU A 557 -16.96 6.59 -59.58
C LEU A 557 -17.72 5.61 -58.66
N ASN A 558 -17.98 4.39 -59.14
CA ASN A 558 -18.70 3.37 -58.38
C ASN A 558 -17.89 2.81 -57.21
N LYS A 559 -16.58 2.63 -57.40
CA LYS A 559 -15.71 1.98 -56.41
C LYS A 559 -15.13 2.94 -55.38
N TYR A 560 -14.95 4.21 -55.75
CA TYR A 560 -14.31 5.23 -54.89
C TYR A 560 -15.19 6.45 -54.59
N LYS A 561 -16.42 6.52 -55.11
CA LYS A 561 -17.46 7.53 -54.81
C LYS A 561 -17.06 9.01 -55.01
N ASN A 562 -16.00 9.29 -55.77
CA ASN A 562 -15.60 10.65 -56.14
C ASN A 562 -15.42 10.77 -57.67
N PRO A 563 -15.83 11.90 -58.28
CA PRO A 563 -15.57 12.15 -59.69
C PRO A 563 -14.07 12.38 -59.94
N PRO A 564 -13.53 11.98 -61.10
CA PRO A 564 -12.13 12.22 -61.44
C PRO A 564 -11.82 13.73 -61.47
N CYS A 565 -10.89 14.18 -60.62
CA CYS A 565 -10.40 15.56 -60.70
C CYS A 565 -9.51 15.73 -61.92
N PHE A 566 -10.03 16.33 -62.98
CA PHE A 566 -9.20 16.92 -64.02
C PHE A 566 -8.50 18.14 -63.42
N VAL A 567 -7.19 18.03 -63.21
CA VAL A 567 -6.36 19.17 -62.81
C VAL A 567 -6.35 20.15 -63.98
N HIS A 568 -7.26 21.12 -63.97
CA HIS A 568 -7.02 22.36 -64.69
C HIS A 568 -5.77 22.99 -64.10
N THR A 569 -4.78 23.20 -64.96
CA THR A 569 -3.57 23.96 -64.65
C THR A 569 -3.94 25.23 -63.90
N PHE A 570 -3.56 25.31 -62.62
CA PHE A 570 -3.55 26.55 -61.86
C PHE A 570 -2.63 27.53 -62.60
N GLN A 571 -3.22 28.56 -63.22
CA GLN A 571 -2.52 29.81 -63.42
C GLN A 571 -2.25 30.40 -62.04
N ARG A 572 -0.97 30.65 -61.75
CA ARG A 572 -0.54 31.45 -60.60
C ARG A 572 -1.24 32.82 -60.66
N VAL A 573 -1.91 33.19 -59.57
CA VAL A 573 -2.06 34.58 -59.12
C VAL A 573 -1.47 34.66 -57.74
#